data_AF-A0A535QU79-F1
#
_entry.id   AF-A0A535QU79-F1
#
_cell.length_a   1.000
_cell.length_b   1.000
_cell.length_c   1.000
_cell.angle_alpha   90.00
_cell.angle_beta   90.00
_cell.angle_gamma   90.00
#
_symmetry.space_group_name_H-M   'P 1'
#
loop_
_entity.id
_entity.type
_entity.pdbx_description
1 polymer ?
#
loop_
_entity_poly.entity_id
_entity_poly.type
_entity_poly.pdbx_seq_one_letter_code
_entity_poly.pdbx_strand_id
1 'polypeptide(L)'
;MMNHQVFSVPERVLAFFAGLVNLVIGLGFFFLPELQLPLWPNNIPPLLDRFIGAIILGNAAGALWLTTEREWARVRPLALVAVVYGTLVAVALLYHLLALGAPSVFWLYFLFDTPFLLVYYGLFIYHDIAPRMAKQRQVSIGKDR
;
A
#
# COMPACT_ATOMS: atom_id res chain seq x y z
N MET A 1 8.16 25.30 -7.66
CA MET A 1 7.09 24.82 -6.75
C MET A 1 6.65 23.45 -7.23
N MET A 2 6.83 22.38 -6.44
CA MET A 2 6.29 21.07 -6.82
C MET A 2 4.75 21.14 -6.81
N ASN A 3 4.13 20.73 -7.92
CA ASN A 3 2.69 20.75 -8.07
C ASN A 3 2.09 19.51 -7.37
N HIS A 4 1.52 19.71 -6.19
CA HIS A 4 0.89 18.67 -5.36
C HIS A 4 -0.34 17.99 -6.01
N GLN A 5 -0.76 18.40 -7.22
CA GLN A 5 -1.79 17.67 -7.98
C GLN A 5 -1.20 16.68 -8.98
N VAL A 6 0.10 16.78 -9.27
CA VAL A 6 0.79 15.95 -10.24
C VAL A 6 1.31 14.70 -9.55
N PHE A 7 0.94 13.54 -10.10
CA PHE A 7 1.55 12.26 -9.75
C PHE A 7 2.92 12.16 -10.44
N SER A 8 3.98 12.33 -9.66
CA SER A 8 5.33 12.59 -10.16
C SER A 8 5.99 11.36 -10.78
N VAL A 9 7.13 11.53 -11.46
CA VAL A 9 7.88 10.38 -12.01
C VAL A 9 8.35 9.44 -10.89
N PRO A 10 8.95 9.91 -9.77
CA PRO A 10 9.32 9.03 -8.67
C PRO A 10 8.14 8.22 -8.12
N GLU A 11 6.98 8.84 -7.96
CA GLU A 11 5.79 8.16 -7.44
C GLU A 11 5.27 7.07 -8.39
N ARG A 12 5.36 7.31 -9.70
CA ARG A 12 5.07 6.30 -10.73
C ARG A 12 6.09 5.17 -10.73
N VAL A 13 7.36 5.47 -10.51
CA VAL A 13 8.40 4.43 -10.37
C VAL A 13 8.11 3.57 -9.15
N LEU A 14 7.70 4.17 -8.02
CA LEU A 14 7.26 3.41 -6.83
C LEU A 14 6.04 2.54 -7.14
N ALA A 15 5.04 3.06 -7.85
CA ALA A 15 3.87 2.29 -8.27
C ALA A 15 4.27 1.12 -9.20
N PHE A 16 5.24 1.32 -10.10
CA PHE A 16 5.78 0.26 -10.95
C PHE A 16 6.43 -0.85 -10.13
N PHE A 17 7.30 -0.51 -9.18
CA PHE A 17 7.94 -1.49 -8.31
C PHE A 17 6.92 -2.23 -7.43
N ALA A 18 5.95 -1.51 -6.85
CA ALA A 18 4.86 -2.13 -6.10
C ALA A 18 4.06 -3.11 -6.98
N GLY A 19 3.76 -2.72 -8.23
CA GLY A 19 3.10 -3.58 -9.20
C GLY A 19 3.91 -4.83 -9.54
N LEU A 20 5.22 -4.70 -9.74
CA LEU A 20 6.10 -5.82 -10.04
C LEU A 20 6.23 -6.81 -8.87
N VAL A 21 6.37 -6.30 -7.63
CA VAL A 21 6.41 -7.13 -6.42
C VAL A 21 5.10 -7.89 -6.26
N ASN A 22 3.95 -7.21 -6.37
CA ASN A 22 2.65 -7.87 -6.31
C ASN A 22 2.47 -8.87 -7.45
N LEU A 23 2.95 -8.58 -8.66
CA LEU A 23 2.86 -9.52 -9.78
C LEU A 23 3.59 -10.83 -9.46
N VAL A 24 4.85 -10.75 -9.01
CA VAL A 24 5.64 -11.94 -8.70
C VAL A 24 5.03 -12.74 -7.53
N ILE A 25 4.66 -12.07 -6.44
CA ILE A 25 4.06 -12.72 -5.27
C ILE A 25 2.70 -13.33 -5.63
N GLY A 26 1.85 -12.57 -6.35
CA GLY A 26 0.52 -13.00 -6.76
C GLY A 26 0.56 -14.20 -7.69
N LEU A 27 1.52 -14.24 -8.63
CA LEU A 27 1.74 -15.42 -9.48
C LEU A 27 2.14 -16.65 -8.65
N GLY A 28 2.99 -16.47 -7.64
CA GLY A 28 3.36 -17.54 -6.70
C GLY A 28 2.16 -18.12 -5.97
N PHE A 29 1.36 -17.27 -5.32
CA PHE A 29 0.14 -17.70 -4.62
C PHE A 29 -0.91 -18.32 -5.54
N PHE A 30 -1.06 -17.80 -6.76
CA PHE A 30 -2.13 -18.23 -7.68
C PHE A 30 -1.79 -19.52 -8.44
N PHE A 31 -0.56 -19.66 -8.93
CA PHE A 31 -0.19 -20.79 -9.79
C PHE A 31 0.61 -21.88 -9.08
N LEU A 32 1.28 -21.57 -7.97
CA LEU A 32 2.19 -22.48 -7.28
C LEU A 32 1.84 -22.74 -5.80
N PRO A 33 0.56 -22.85 -5.39
CA PRO A 33 0.22 -23.05 -3.98
C PRO A 33 0.72 -24.38 -3.42
N GLU A 34 0.89 -25.40 -4.28
CA GLU A 34 1.42 -26.71 -3.86
C GLU A 34 2.89 -26.66 -3.44
N LEU A 35 3.64 -25.62 -3.82
CA LEU A 35 5.05 -25.46 -3.43
C LEU A 35 5.24 -25.03 -1.98
N GLN A 36 4.16 -24.63 -1.27
CA GLN A 36 4.19 -24.20 0.13
C GLN A 36 5.33 -23.21 0.43
N LEU A 37 5.54 -22.25 -0.50
CA LEU A 37 6.54 -21.22 -0.32
C LEU A 37 6.22 -20.43 0.97
N PRO A 38 7.22 -20.01 1.75
CA PRO A 38 7.01 -19.24 2.99
C PRO A 38 6.64 -17.78 2.69
N LEU A 39 5.63 -17.59 1.84
CA LEU A 39 5.05 -16.30 1.48
C LEU A 39 3.96 -15.87 2.48
N TRP A 40 3.47 -16.81 3.29
CA TRP A 40 2.53 -16.56 4.38
C TRP A 40 3.03 -17.25 5.66
N PRO A 41 2.74 -16.72 6.87
CA PRO A 41 3.28 -17.27 8.10
C PRO A 41 2.86 -18.70 8.41
N ASN A 42 1.71 -19.12 7.88
CA ASN A 42 1.13 -20.44 8.11
C ASN A 42 0.72 -21.06 6.76
N ASN A 43 0.79 -22.39 6.67
CA ASN A 43 0.22 -23.12 5.55
C ASN A 43 -1.30 -22.97 5.54
N ILE A 44 -1.84 -22.54 4.41
CA ILE A 44 -3.28 -22.42 4.18
C ILE A 44 -3.72 -23.38 3.06
N PRO A 45 -5.02 -23.71 2.96
CA PRO A 45 -5.50 -24.56 1.89
C PRO A 45 -5.19 -23.98 0.51
N PRO A 46 -4.81 -24.79 -0.51
CA PRO A 46 -4.43 -24.29 -1.83
C PRO A 46 -5.50 -23.45 -2.54
N LEU A 47 -6.77 -23.65 -2.21
CA LEU A 47 -7.86 -22.80 -2.74
C LEU A 47 -7.79 -21.38 -2.16
N LEU A 48 -7.47 -21.25 -0.86
CA LEU A 48 -7.34 -19.97 -0.20
C LEU A 48 -6.07 -19.23 -0.68
N ASP A 49 -4.97 -19.95 -0.91
CA ASP A 49 -3.78 -19.37 -1.53
C ASP A 49 -4.11 -18.75 -2.89
N ARG A 50 -4.83 -19.48 -3.75
CA ARG A 50 -5.25 -18.97 -5.06
C ARG A 50 -6.15 -17.74 -4.95
N PHE A 51 -7.08 -17.75 -4.00
CA PHE A 51 -7.93 -16.60 -3.75
C PHE A 51 -7.12 -15.36 -3.34
N ILE A 52 -6.16 -15.51 -2.42
CA ILE A 52 -5.23 -14.44 -2.03
C ILE A 52 -4.39 -13.99 -3.23
N GLY A 53 -3.84 -14.94 -3.99
CA GLY A 53 -3.09 -14.67 -5.21
C GLY A 53 -3.87 -13.83 -6.23
N ALA A 54 -5.16 -14.11 -6.42
CA ALA A 54 -6.02 -13.34 -7.31
C ALA A 54 -6.17 -11.88 -6.85
N ILE A 55 -6.32 -11.64 -5.54
CA ILE A 55 -6.40 -10.30 -4.97
C ILE A 55 -5.08 -9.55 -5.20
N ILE A 56 -3.94 -10.21 -4.93
CA ILE A 56 -2.61 -9.63 -5.12
C ILE A 56 -2.36 -9.32 -6.61
N LEU A 57 -2.77 -10.19 -7.53
CA LEU A 57 -2.68 -9.94 -8.98
C LEU A 57 -3.57 -8.76 -9.41
N GLY A 58 -4.75 -8.59 -8.82
CA GLY A 58 -5.59 -7.41 -9.02
C GLY A 58 -4.88 -6.12 -8.58
N ASN A 59 -4.22 -6.14 -7.43
CA ASN A 59 -3.39 -5.02 -6.96
C ASN A 59 -2.20 -4.77 -7.89
N ALA A 60 -1.57 -5.83 -8.41
CA ALA A 60 -0.49 -5.70 -9.39
C ALA A 60 -0.97 -4.97 -10.65
N ALA A 61 -2.11 -5.38 -11.21
CA ALA A 61 -2.69 -4.73 -12.38
C ALA A 61 -3.02 -3.25 -12.10
N GLY A 62 -3.64 -2.95 -10.95
CA GLY A 62 -3.94 -1.58 -10.53
C GLY A 62 -2.68 -0.73 -10.37
N ALA A 63 -1.66 -1.22 -9.66
CA ALA A 63 -0.41 -0.50 -9.43
C ALA A 63 0.37 -0.25 -10.72
N LEU A 64 0.42 -1.24 -11.63
CA LEU A 64 1.01 -1.07 -12.95
C LEU A 64 0.23 -0.06 -13.81
N TRP A 65 -1.11 -0.05 -13.71
CA TRP A 65 -1.93 0.97 -14.38
C TRP A 65 -1.62 2.39 -13.89
N LEU A 66 -1.40 2.58 -12.58
CA LEU A 66 -1.08 3.91 -12.03
C LEU A 66 0.19 4.53 -12.64
N THR A 67 1.09 3.73 -13.22
CA THR A 67 2.30 4.22 -13.88
C THR A 67 1.99 5.08 -15.11
N THR A 68 0.82 4.92 -15.72
CA THR A 68 0.37 5.71 -16.87
C THR A 68 -0.32 7.01 -16.46
N GLU A 69 -0.73 7.14 -15.20
CA GLU A 69 -1.47 8.29 -14.69
C GLU A 69 -0.55 9.44 -14.29
N ARG A 70 -1.00 10.68 -14.48
CA ARG A 70 -0.23 11.89 -14.13
C ARG A 70 -0.92 12.78 -13.10
N GLU A 71 -2.16 12.47 -12.77
CA GLU A 71 -3.00 13.27 -11.90
C GLU A 71 -3.29 12.51 -10.61
N TRP A 72 -2.96 13.11 -9.47
CA TRP A 72 -3.24 12.52 -8.16
C TRP A 72 -4.73 12.15 -8.01
N ALA A 73 -5.64 12.96 -8.54
CA ALA A 73 -7.09 12.71 -8.47
C ALA A 73 -7.50 11.34 -9.04
N ARG A 74 -6.81 10.85 -10.08
CA ARG A 74 -7.06 9.55 -10.71
C ARG A 74 -6.46 8.38 -9.93
N VAL A 75 -5.35 8.64 -9.25
CA VAL A 75 -4.61 7.66 -8.42
C VAL A 75 -5.25 7.49 -7.04
N ARG A 76 -5.82 8.57 -6.50
CA ARG A 76 -6.32 8.71 -5.14
C ARG A 76 -7.28 7.60 -4.69
N PRO A 77 -8.25 7.13 -5.49
CA PRO A 77 -9.14 6.05 -5.05
C PRO A 77 -8.40 4.74 -4.76
N LEU A 78 -7.46 4.34 -5.62
CA LEU A 78 -6.68 3.11 -5.41
C LEU A 78 -5.68 3.28 -4.25
N ALA A 79 -5.06 4.45 -4.12
CA ALA A 79 -4.23 4.77 -2.96
C ALA A 79 -5.01 4.71 -1.64
N LEU A 80 -6.28 5.15 -1.63
CA LEU A 80 -7.14 5.07 -0.44
C LEU A 80 -7.40 3.62 -0.05
N VAL A 81 -7.72 2.76 -1.03
CA VAL A 81 -7.89 1.32 -0.79
C VAL A 81 -6.61 0.74 -0.19
N ALA A 82 -5.44 1.08 -0.75
CA ALA A 82 -4.16 0.60 -0.25
C ALA A 82 -3.88 1.06 1.20
N VAL A 83 -4.18 2.31 1.56
CA VAL A 83 -4.05 2.79 2.95
C VAL A 83 -4.96 2.03 3.88
N VAL A 84 -6.26 1.93 3.55
CA VAL A 84 -7.24 1.27 4.44
C VAL A 84 -6.89 -0.20 4.61
N TYR A 85 -6.66 -0.91 3.50
CA TYR A 85 -6.30 -2.31 3.51
C TYR A 85 -4.98 -2.55 4.28
N GLY A 86 -3.92 -1.84 3.93
CA GLY A 86 -2.61 -1.98 4.58
C GLY A 86 -2.66 -1.64 6.07
N THR A 87 -3.46 -0.65 6.47
CA THR A 87 -3.66 -0.34 7.90
C THR A 87 -4.31 -1.50 8.64
N LEU A 88 -5.37 -2.09 8.06
CA LEU A 88 -6.04 -3.24 8.67
C LEU A 88 -5.11 -4.45 8.76
N VAL A 89 -4.30 -4.70 7.73
CA VAL A 89 -3.29 -5.78 7.74
C VAL A 89 -2.24 -5.52 8.82
N ALA A 90 -1.66 -4.33 8.88
CA ALA A 90 -0.68 -3.96 9.90
C ALA A 90 -1.24 -4.10 11.32
N VAL A 91 -2.47 -3.65 11.56
CA VAL A 91 -3.17 -3.80 12.85
C VAL A 91 -3.38 -5.28 13.18
N ALA A 92 -3.82 -6.10 12.22
CA ALA A 92 -4.03 -7.53 12.43
C ALA A 92 -2.72 -8.26 12.76
N LEU A 93 -1.63 -7.96 12.07
CA LEU A 93 -0.30 -8.52 12.34
C LEU A 93 0.21 -8.10 13.72
N LEU A 94 0.06 -6.82 14.07
CA LEU A 94 0.48 -6.31 15.37
C LEU A 94 -0.34 -6.92 16.51
N TYR A 95 -1.65 -7.09 16.31
CA TYR A 95 -2.52 -7.77 17.27
C TYR A 95 -2.10 -9.24 17.48
N HIS A 96 -1.78 -9.96 16.40
CA HIS A 96 -1.29 -11.34 16.51
C HIS A 96 0.05 -11.42 17.26
N LEU A 97 0.97 -10.51 16.97
CA LEU A 97 2.28 -10.43 17.63
C LEU A 97 2.19 -10.09 19.12
N LEU A 98 1.37 -9.09 19.48
CA LEU A 98 1.36 -8.53 20.83
C LEU A 98 0.33 -9.17 21.76
N ALA A 99 -0.81 -9.63 21.24
CA ALA A 99 -1.92 -10.13 22.04
C ALA A 99 -2.13 -11.64 21.95
N LEU A 100 -1.82 -12.26 20.80
CA LEU A 100 -2.08 -13.68 20.57
C LEU A 100 -0.83 -14.57 20.65
N GLY A 101 0.34 -14.00 20.95
CA GLY A 101 1.59 -14.76 21.13
C GLY A 101 2.10 -15.40 19.84
N ALA A 102 1.90 -14.76 18.68
CA ALA A 102 2.39 -15.27 17.40
C ALA A 102 3.94 -15.39 17.39
N PRO A 103 4.50 -16.34 16.63
CA PRO A 103 5.95 -16.51 16.55
C PRO A 103 6.65 -15.25 16.04
N SER A 104 7.88 -14.98 16.51
CA SER A 104 8.62 -13.76 16.15
C SER A 104 8.88 -13.59 14.66
N VAL A 105 8.77 -14.64 13.84
CA VAL A 105 8.84 -14.56 12.37
C VAL A 105 7.77 -13.63 11.78
N PHE A 106 6.63 -13.42 12.47
CA PHE A 106 5.60 -12.47 12.07
C PHE A 106 6.11 -11.02 11.96
N TRP A 107 7.19 -10.68 12.68
CA TRP A 107 7.86 -9.38 12.51
C TRP A 107 8.40 -9.17 11.11
N LEU A 108 8.85 -10.23 10.41
CA LEU A 108 9.33 -10.09 9.03
C LEU A 108 8.21 -9.62 8.10
N TYR A 109 7.00 -10.19 8.26
CA TYR A 109 5.83 -9.80 7.48
C TYR A 109 5.39 -8.37 7.79
N PHE A 110 5.35 -8.01 9.09
CA PHE A 110 5.02 -6.65 9.50
C PHE A 110 6.02 -5.62 8.97
N LEU A 111 7.32 -5.89 9.11
CA LEU A 111 8.40 -5.01 8.66
C LEU A 111 8.52 -4.95 7.14
N PHE A 112 8.07 -5.99 6.43
CA PHE A 112 7.98 -5.99 4.97
C PHE A 112 6.81 -5.13 4.47
N ASP A 113 5.63 -5.25 5.08
CA ASP A 113 4.40 -4.56 4.63
C ASP A 113 4.37 -3.07 5.02
N THR A 114 4.78 -2.75 6.25
CA THR A 114 4.68 -1.39 6.82
C THR A 114 5.38 -0.29 6.00
N PRO A 115 6.58 -0.50 5.41
CA PRO A 115 7.22 0.50 4.57
C PRO A 115 6.35 0.95 3.38
N PHE A 116 5.62 0.04 2.74
CA PHE A 116 4.70 0.38 1.65
C PHE A 116 3.54 1.25 2.18
N LEU A 117 3.00 0.90 3.34
CA LEU A 117 1.96 1.69 4.00
C LEU A 117 2.43 3.11 4.32
N LEU A 118 3.67 3.28 4.81
CA LEU A 118 4.27 4.58 5.08
C LEU A 118 4.39 5.44 3.81
N VAL A 119 4.74 4.84 2.67
CA VAL A 119 4.75 5.54 1.37
C VAL A 119 3.36 6.06 1.04
N TYR A 120 2.31 5.24 1.16
CA TYR A 120 0.94 5.68 0.87
C TYR A 120 0.46 6.80 1.81
N TYR A 121 0.76 6.72 3.11
CA TYR A 121 0.48 7.82 4.03
C TYR A 121 1.25 9.09 3.65
N GLY A 122 2.52 8.96 3.26
CA GLY A 122 3.34 10.06 2.76
C GLY A 122 2.71 10.74 1.54
N LEU A 123 2.18 9.97 0.58
CA LEU A 123 1.46 10.48 -0.58
C LEU A 123 0.22 11.29 -0.17
N PHE A 124 -0.61 10.76 0.73
CA PHE A 124 -1.78 11.49 1.22
C PHE A 124 -1.40 12.77 1.98
N ILE A 125 -0.36 12.71 2.81
CA ILE A 125 0.14 13.89 3.53
C ILE A 125 0.58 14.95 2.52
N TYR A 126 1.35 14.56 1.50
CA TYR A 126 1.89 15.48 0.50
C TYR A 126 0.82 16.06 -0.43
N HIS A 127 -0.08 15.23 -0.96
CA HIS A 127 -1.06 15.66 -1.97
C HIS A 127 -2.36 16.23 -1.37
N ASP A 128 -2.83 15.72 -0.23
CA ASP A 128 -4.13 16.10 0.35
C ASP A 128 -4.00 16.96 1.61
N ILE A 129 -3.15 16.59 2.57
CA ILE A 129 -3.18 17.19 3.92
C ILE A 129 -2.37 18.49 3.98
N ALA A 130 -1.10 18.46 3.56
CA ALA A 130 -0.20 19.61 3.62
C ALA A 130 -0.72 20.85 2.86
N PRO A 131 -1.28 20.71 1.63
CA PRO A 131 -1.85 21.86 0.92
C PRO A 131 -3.04 22.49 1.64
N ARG A 132 -3.90 21.68 2.28
CA ARG A 132 -5.07 22.17 3.04
C ARG A 132 -4.62 22.94 4.29
N MET A 133 -3.65 22.41 5.03
CA MET A 133 -3.09 23.08 6.21
C MET A 133 -2.43 24.42 5.86
N ALA A 134 -1.67 24.47 4.76
CA ALA A 134 -1.05 25.70 4.29
C ALA A 134 -2.10 26.77 3.92
N LYS A 135 -3.16 26.38 3.22
CA LYS A 135 -4.27 27.28 2.87
C LYS A 135 -4.99 27.83 4.11
N GLN A 136 -5.30 26.98 5.09
CA GLN A 136 -5.93 27.40 6.34
C GLN A 136 -5.06 28.39 7.13
N ARG A 137 -3.75 28.15 7.19
CA ARG A 137 -2.80 29.05 7.87
C ARG A 137 -2.74 30.44 7.24
N GLN A 138 -2.76 30.53 5.91
CA GLN A 138 -2.80 31.82 5.20
C GLN A 138 -4.09 32.60 5.48
N VAL A 139 -5.23 31.91 5.50
CA VAL A 139 -6.53 32.53 5.82
C VAL A 139 -6.54 33.07 7.26
N SER A 140 -5.98 32.34 8.23
CA SER A 140 -5.86 32.81 9.62
C SER A 140 -5.03 34.09 9.71
N ILE A 141 -3.84 34.12 9.11
CA ILE A 141 -2.93 35.29 9.16
C ILE A 141 -3.56 36.52 8.47
N GLY A 142 -4.32 36.31 7.40
CA GLY A 142 -5.01 37.39 6.69
C GLY A 142 -6.20 37.97 7.44
N LYS A 143 -6.72 37.29 8.46
CA LYS A 143 -7.83 37.77 9.30
C LYS A 143 -7.36 38.63 10.48
N ASP A 144 -6.10 38.49 10.87
CA ASP A 144 -5.46 39.21 11.98
C ASP A 144 -4.75 40.51 11.54
N ARG A 145 -4.85 40.86 10.25
CA ARG A 145 -4.38 42.13 9.66
C ARG A 145 -5.57 43.00 9.28
#